data_AF-A0A7W0GAX3-F1
#
_entry.id   AF-A0A7W0GAX3-F1
#
_cell.length_a   1.000
_cell.length_b   1.000
_cell.length_c   1.000
_cell.angle_alpha   90.00
_cell.angle_beta   90.00
_cell.angle_gamma   90.00
#
_symmetry.space_group_name_H-M   'P 1'
#
loop_
_entity.id
_entity.type
_entity.pdbx_description
1 polymer ?
#
loop_
_entity_poly.entity_id
_entity_poly.type
_entity_poly.pdbx_seq_one_letter_code
_entity_poly.pdbx_strand_id
1 'polypeptide(L)'
;MADIRYSVCALPWSVAADDDHHVSLFVSPRLSPDGKLGEFDPVSRWTDVVTDPGTVLTLTDQTGQPYEIQPILPDDPTVWSAVFPAETPVRAWDSRSLDGRALQSFPAKHGVDVAKVLHTASFAAGPIEPPAPSASFLAPLMESLARHMSAWRETHDGMVYDESLATHYLDRATDGGRRSIPAERSSNQPLAGLMLPVIGDLHRARRFFERPESAQPYLADPDPEAVSPRLENPERDFHERLTLLGDQPALLRRLGLVIDLVVADLGRLSQAQWLTGRIELAGAGDLTLPTRVRCRAAGKTLVTIGLDGGDWHDGRLRLGDSERFSMLDLDPDASALKLDRFLWTVPRLSSQESSGEPAHAAPPTLKGHGFGVARADRADDLGKRQAAAATKTEPALTGGDAPLLHTEDVNRGMRVEVWDDTARRWFTLHARGAEVAVDGMAPFHVDEEGWIQGGTVQETYGIEGGTVYVHESVFGWSGWSLSAPHPALSLEHTYGTPPPAPDDPERNERLTDPELPAAPAVHVVTQYRVTPGTLPRLRYGRSYALRAWSVDLAGASPKHELT
;
A
#
# COMPACT_ATOMS: atom_id res chain seq x y z
N MET A 1 7.44 35.60 -7.81
CA MET A 1 6.26 35.47 -8.68
C MET A 1 5.81 34.03 -8.54
N ALA A 2 4.52 33.77 -8.30
CA ALA A 2 4.02 32.42 -8.19
C ALA A 2 4.22 31.68 -9.52
N ASP A 3 4.79 30.48 -9.47
CA ASP A 3 4.86 29.56 -10.60
C ASP A 3 3.81 28.47 -10.38
N ILE A 4 2.91 28.36 -11.36
CA ILE A 4 1.70 27.53 -11.31
C ILE A 4 1.69 26.68 -12.56
N ARG A 5 1.71 25.36 -12.37
CA ARG A 5 1.67 24.38 -13.46
C ARG A 5 0.69 23.26 -13.10
N TYR A 6 0.09 22.62 -14.10
CA TYR A 6 -0.83 21.49 -13.87
C TYR A 6 -0.39 20.28 -14.66
N SER A 7 -0.15 19.15 -14.01
CA SER A 7 -0.07 17.89 -14.74
C SER A 7 -1.47 17.42 -15.11
N VAL A 8 -1.70 17.13 -16.39
CA VAL A 8 -2.99 16.62 -16.88
C VAL A 8 -2.78 15.22 -17.46
N CYS A 9 -3.51 14.26 -16.94
CA CYS A 9 -3.56 12.88 -17.44
C CYS A 9 -4.92 12.60 -18.07
N ALA A 10 -4.95 12.19 -19.35
CA ALA A 10 -6.16 11.76 -20.02
C ALA A 10 -6.36 10.25 -19.81
N LEU A 11 -7.24 9.90 -18.88
CA LEU A 11 -7.45 8.53 -18.41
C LEU A 11 -8.57 7.86 -19.22
N PRO A 12 -8.27 6.73 -19.89
CA PRO A 12 -9.25 6.03 -20.71
C PRO A 12 -10.29 5.30 -19.85
N TRP A 13 -11.56 5.31 -20.27
CA TRP A 13 -12.63 4.59 -19.59
C TRP A 13 -13.39 3.63 -20.53
N SER A 14 -14.00 4.17 -21.59
CA SER A 14 -14.93 3.42 -22.43
C SER A 14 -15.00 3.94 -23.85
N VAL A 15 -15.40 3.07 -24.76
CA VAL A 15 -15.83 3.41 -26.14
C VAL A 15 -17.28 2.98 -26.40
N ALA A 16 -18.04 2.69 -25.34
CA ALA A 16 -19.45 2.36 -25.43
C ALA A 16 -20.31 3.62 -25.51
N ALA A 17 -21.16 3.73 -26.53
CA ALA A 17 -22.00 4.91 -26.73
C ALA A 17 -23.07 5.13 -25.64
N ASP A 18 -23.36 4.10 -24.84
CA ASP A 18 -24.31 4.11 -23.73
C ASP A 18 -23.67 4.47 -22.37
N ASP A 19 -22.35 4.67 -22.32
CA ASP A 19 -21.68 5.12 -21.10
C ASP A 19 -21.76 6.65 -20.95
N ASP A 20 -21.89 7.11 -19.70
CA ASP A 20 -22.06 8.52 -19.36
C ASP A 20 -20.86 9.40 -19.75
N HIS A 21 -19.68 8.79 -19.91
CA HIS A 21 -18.44 9.43 -20.36
C HIS A 21 -17.49 8.39 -20.96
N HIS A 22 -16.38 8.83 -21.53
CA HIS A 22 -15.45 7.99 -22.28
C HIS A 22 -13.98 8.14 -21.86
N VAL A 23 -13.60 9.34 -21.41
CA VAL A 23 -12.25 9.71 -20.94
C VAL A 23 -12.41 10.64 -19.75
N SER A 24 -11.53 10.54 -18.75
CA SER A 24 -11.49 11.48 -17.62
C SER A 24 -10.16 12.23 -17.62
N LEU A 25 -10.19 13.56 -17.50
CA LEU A 25 -9.00 14.36 -17.28
C LEU A 25 -8.72 14.46 -15.78
N PHE A 26 -7.62 13.88 -15.31
CA PHE A 26 -7.12 14.08 -13.96
C PHE A 26 -6.13 15.23 -13.92
N VAL A 27 -6.37 16.21 -13.05
CA VAL A 27 -5.59 17.45 -12.91
C VAL A 27 -4.85 17.44 -11.57
N SER A 28 -3.53 17.64 -11.64
CA SER A 28 -2.67 17.78 -10.46
C SER A 28 -1.93 19.11 -10.49
N PRO A 29 -2.36 20.12 -9.71
CA PRO A 29 -1.64 21.37 -9.54
C PRO A 29 -0.26 21.17 -8.91
N ARG A 30 0.71 21.97 -9.36
CA ARG A 30 2.08 22.08 -8.82
C ARG A 30 2.33 23.56 -8.52
N LEU A 31 2.37 23.92 -7.24
CA LEU A 31 2.50 25.29 -6.77
C LEU A 31 3.89 25.55 -6.20
N SER A 32 4.49 26.69 -6.55
CA SER A 32 5.73 27.18 -5.93
C SER A 32 5.82 28.72 -6.02
N PRO A 33 6.53 29.41 -5.12
CA PRO A 33 7.27 28.93 -3.95
C PRO A 33 6.35 28.62 -2.75
N ASP A 34 6.89 28.55 -1.53
CA ASP A 34 6.10 28.51 -0.29
C ASP A 34 5.22 29.77 -0.16
N GLY A 35 4.03 29.62 0.42
CA GLY A 35 3.09 30.74 0.61
C GLY A 35 1.74 30.30 1.14
N LYS A 36 0.69 31.07 0.81
CA LYS A 36 -0.71 30.73 1.10
C LYS A 36 -1.50 30.55 -0.19
N LEU A 37 -2.48 29.65 -0.20
CA LEU A 37 -3.23 29.32 -1.41
C LEU A 37 -3.86 30.55 -2.09
N GLY A 38 -4.33 31.53 -1.32
CA GLY A 38 -4.89 32.78 -1.84
C GLY A 38 -3.95 33.60 -2.72
N GLU A 39 -2.64 33.35 -2.66
CA GLU A 39 -1.60 34.02 -3.46
C GLU A 39 -1.40 33.38 -4.84
N PHE A 40 -2.02 32.22 -5.10
CA PHE A 40 -1.87 31.43 -6.33
C PHE A 40 -3.13 31.50 -7.20
N ASP A 41 -3.34 32.60 -7.93
CA ASP A 41 -4.40 32.70 -8.96
C ASP A 41 -3.92 32.04 -10.27
N PRO A 42 -4.71 31.18 -10.93
CA PRO A 42 -6.14 30.93 -10.72
C PRO A 42 -6.51 29.83 -9.71
N VAL A 43 -5.55 29.10 -9.13
CA VAL A 43 -5.81 27.92 -8.28
C VAL A 43 -6.60 28.24 -7.03
N SER A 44 -6.44 29.44 -6.46
CA SER A 44 -7.23 29.90 -5.32
C SER A 44 -8.75 29.90 -5.58
N ARG A 45 -9.16 29.94 -6.85
CA ARG A 45 -10.56 29.94 -7.31
C ARG A 45 -10.79 28.86 -8.38
N TRP A 46 -10.11 27.73 -8.25
CA TRP A 46 -10.01 26.71 -9.30
C TRP A 46 -11.35 26.33 -9.95
N THR A 47 -12.38 26.02 -9.15
CA THR A 47 -13.68 25.60 -9.70
C THR A 47 -14.39 26.71 -10.48
N ASP A 48 -14.25 27.98 -10.07
CA ASP A 48 -14.79 29.10 -10.85
C ASP A 48 -14.07 29.22 -12.20
N VAL A 49 -12.75 29.04 -12.23
CA VAL A 49 -11.96 29.19 -13.45
C VAL A 49 -12.16 28.02 -14.40
N VAL A 50 -12.24 26.78 -13.90
CA VAL A 50 -12.44 25.60 -14.75
C VAL A 50 -13.84 25.54 -15.35
N THR A 51 -14.83 26.17 -14.70
CA THR A 51 -16.22 26.27 -15.19
C THR A 51 -16.47 27.52 -16.04
N ASP A 52 -15.50 28.43 -16.14
CA ASP A 52 -15.60 29.63 -16.96
C ASP A 52 -15.76 29.25 -18.45
N PRO A 53 -16.71 29.84 -19.20
CA PRO A 53 -16.90 29.57 -20.62
C PRO A 53 -15.68 29.86 -21.52
N GLY A 54 -14.74 30.68 -21.04
CA GLY A 54 -13.48 30.96 -21.71
C GLY A 54 -12.40 29.91 -21.49
N THR A 55 -12.60 28.95 -20.59
CA THR A 55 -11.69 27.82 -20.38
C THR A 55 -11.90 26.77 -21.46
N VAL A 56 -10.82 26.39 -22.14
CA VAL A 56 -10.85 25.44 -23.26
C VAL A 56 -10.16 24.14 -22.88
N LEU A 57 -10.90 23.04 -22.98
CA LEU A 57 -10.38 21.69 -22.77
C LEU A 57 -10.13 21.04 -24.12
N THR A 58 -8.95 20.44 -24.29
CA THR A 58 -8.59 19.74 -25.53
C THR A 58 -8.13 18.33 -25.22
N LEU A 59 -8.67 17.36 -25.97
CA LEU A 59 -8.25 15.96 -25.98
C LEU A 59 -7.68 15.64 -27.37
N THR A 60 -6.49 15.05 -27.44
CA THR A 60 -5.90 14.54 -28.70
C THR A 60 -5.31 13.14 -28.53
N ASP A 61 -5.01 12.50 -29.65
CA ASP A 61 -4.35 11.20 -29.75
C ASP A 61 -3.12 11.29 -30.69
N GLN A 62 -2.62 10.14 -31.16
CA GLN A 62 -1.50 10.04 -32.10
C GLN A 62 -1.61 10.84 -33.40
N THR A 63 -2.82 11.24 -33.80
CA THR A 63 -3.02 12.04 -35.01
C THR A 63 -2.79 13.54 -34.79
N GLY A 64 -2.77 13.98 -33.52
CA GLY A 64 -2.67 15.38 -33.13
C GLY A 64 -3.93 16.21 -33.38
N GLN A 65 -4.99 15.64 -33.96
CA GLN A 65 -6.25 16.35 -34.17
C GLN A 65 -7.08 16.36 -32.88
N PRO A 66 -7.75 17.47 -32.52
CA PRO A 66 -8.66 17.49 -31.38
C PRO A 66 -9.86 16.58 -31.61
N TYR A 67 -10.36 15.97 -30.53
CA TYR A 67 -11.66 15.33 -30.50
C TYR A 67 -12.75 16.40 -30.28
N GLU A 68 -13.93 16.17 -30.86
CA GLU A 68 -15.15 16.86 -30.42
C GLU A 68 -15.57 16.25 -29.08
N ILE A 69 -15.56 17.07 -28.03
CA ILE A 69 -15.80 16.64 -26.65
C ILE A 69 -16.85 17.52 -25.98
N GLN A 70 -17.60 16.93 -25.06
CA GLN A 70 -18.47 17.63 -24.12
C GLN A 70 -17.99 17.31 -22.69
N PRO A 71 -17.41 18.29 -21.97
CA PRO A 71 -16.98 18.09 -20.59
C PRO A 71 -18.16 18.10 -19.63
N ILE A 72 -18.11 17.23 -18.62
CA ILE A 72 -19.01 17.23 -17.47
C ILE A 72 -18.33 18.04 -16.37
N LEU A 73 -18.73 19.31 -16.26
CA LEU A 73 -18.12 20.28 -15.35
C LEU A 73 -18.77 20.23 -13.95
N PRO A 74 -18.05 20.62 -12.90
CA PRO A 74 -18.62 20.77 -11.56
C PRO A 74 -19.81 21.74 -11.54
N ASP A 75 -20.78 21.49 -10.68
CA ASP A 75 -22.01 22.27 -10.53
C ASP A 75 -22.06 23.17 -9.28
N ASP A 76 -21.14 22.98 -8.34
CA ASP A 76 -21.03 23.78 -7.11
C ASP A 76 -19.61 24.33 -6.89
N PRO A 77 -19.37 25.63 -7.20
CA PRO A 77 -18.06 26.23 -7.01
C PRO A 77 -17.66 26.42 -5.54
N THR A 78 -18.61 26.35 -4.60
CA THR A 78 -18.32 26.62 -3.18
C THR A 78 -17.50 25.51 -2.52
N VAL A 79 -17.57 24.28 -3.07
CA VAL A 79 -16.84 23.10 -2.57
C VAL A 79 -15.34 23.37 -2.49
N TRP A 80 -14.76 24.02 -3.50
CA TRP A 80 -13.32 24.31 -3.51
C TRP A 80 -12.90 25.18 -2.34
N SER A 81 -13.60 26.30 -2.12
CA SER A 81 -13.28 27.23 -1.05
C SER A 81 -13.52 26.66 0.35
N ALA A 82 -14.46 25.72 0.49
CA ALA A 82 -14.73 25.01 1.73
C ALA A 82 -13.61 24.00 2.06
N VAL A 83 -13.16 23.24 1.06
CA VAL A 83 -12.10 22.23 1.22
C VAL A 83 -10.72 22.87 1.32
N PHE A 84 -10.48 23.95 0.57
CA PHE A 84 -9.21 24.68 0.47
C PHE A 84 -9.42 26.19 0.70
N PRO A 85 -9.55 26.63 1.96
CA PRO A 85 -9.59 28.06 2.28
C PRO A 85 -8.34 28.80 1.78
N ALA A 86 -8.45 30.10 1.50
CA ALA A 86 -7.34 30.92 1.01
C ALA A 86 -6.11 30.94 1.93
N GLU A 87 -6.31 30.73 3.24
CA GLU A 87 -5.26 30.65 4.25
C GLU A 87 -4.52 29.30 4.27
N THR A 88 -4.92 28.32 3.46
CA THR A 88 -4.27 27.01 3.39
C THR A 88 -2.78 27.19 3.08
N PRO A 89 -1.87 26.66 3.91
CA PRO A 89 -0.44 26.78 3.66
C PRO A 89 -0.06 26.01 2.39
N VAL A 90 0.86 26.57 1.62
CA VAL A 90 1.44 25.95 0.43
C VAL A 90 2.93 25.78 0.68
N ARG A 91 3.41 24.54 0.60
CA ARG A 91 4.84 24.23 0.46
C ARG A 91 5.15 24.07 -1.03
N ALA A 92 6.30 24.58 -1.46
CA ALA A 92 6.76 24.50 -2.83
C ALA A 92 6.83 23.03 -3.27
N TRP A 93 6.27 22.74 -4.44
CA TRP A 93 6.26 21.40 -5.01
C TRP A 93 7.67 20.83 -5.19
N ASP A 94 7.90 19.61 -4.69
CA ASP A 94 9.11 18.81 -4.94
C ASP A 94 8.74 17.40 -5.41
N SER A 95 9.42 16.93 -6.45
CA SER A 95 9.23 15.59 -7.03
C SER A 95 10.09 14.51 -6.35
N ARG A 96 11.06 14.86 -5.50
CA ARG A 96 12.11 13.96 -4.99
C ARG A 96 11.82 13.29 -3.65
N SER A 97 10.63 12.73 -3.47
CA SER A 97 10.27 12.17 -2.14
C SER A 97 11.11 10.95 -1.71
N LEU A 98 11.52 10.07 -2.65
CA LEU A 98 12.24 8.84 -2.33
C LEU A 98 13.52 8.60 -3.16
N ASP A 99 13.89 9.53 -4.04
CA ASP A 99 15.08 9.37 -4.89
C ASP A 99 16.36 9.29 -4.04
N GLY A 100 17.24 8.33 -4.37
CA GLY A 100 18.47 8.06 -3.62
C GLY A 100 18.28 7.44 -2.22
N ARG A 101 17.05 7.19 -1.75
CA ARG A 101 16.81 6.56 -0.44
C ARG A 101 17.11 5.06 -0.49
N ALA A 102 17.61 4.52 0.63
CA ALA A 102 17.78 3.08 0.79
C ALA A 102 16.41 2.40 0.94
N LEU A 103 16.16 1.34 0.17
CA LEU A 103 14.93 0.54 0.27
C LEU A 103 15.23 -0.79 0.98
N GLN A 104 14.29 -1.25 1.80
CA GLN A 104 14.39 -2.54 2.49
C GLN A 104 13.07 -3.30 2.45
N SER A 105 13.16 -4.61 2.24
CA SER A 105 12.02 -5.53 2.18
C SER A 105 12.45 -6.94 2.57
N PHE A 106 11.47 -7.83 2.77
CA PHE A 106 11.68 -9.25 3.04
C PHE A 106 10.68 -10.10 2.24
N PRO A 107 11.05 -11.33 1.87
CA PRO A 107 10.19 -12.19 1.04
C PRO A 107 9.03 -12.75 1.85
N ALA A 108 7.83 -12.17 1.68
CA ALA A 108 6.67 -12.49 2.50
C ALA A 108 6.24 -13.96 2.40
N LYS A 109 6.41 -14.58 1.22
CA LYS A 109 6.09 -15.99 0.97
C LYS A 109 7.04 -16.96 1.68
N HIS A 110 8.34 -16.66 1.75
CA HIS A 110 9.33 -17.61 2.25
C HIS A 110 9.07 -18.00 3.71
N GLY A 111 8.78 -17.03 4.59
CA GLY A 111 8.45 -17.31 5.98
C GLY A 111 7.24 -18.23 6.13
N VAL A 112 6.20 -18.04 5.31
CA VAL A 112 4.99 -18.88 5.28
C VAL A 112 5.30 -20.30 4.86
N ASP A 113 6.03 -20.48 3.75
CA ASP A 113 6.35 -21.80 3.21
C ASP A 113 7.19 -22.62 4.19
N VAL A 114 8.23 -22.01 4.76
CA VAL A 114 9.12 -22.69 5.71
C VAL A 114 8.36 -23.03 7.00
N ALA A 115 7.53 -22.12 7.52
CA ALA A 115 6.71 -22.40 8.68
C ALA A 115 5.81 -23.63 8.47
N LYS A 116 5.16 -23.75 7.30
CA LYS A 116 4.33 -24.92 6.95
C LYS A 116 5.14 -26.22 6.88
N VAL A 117 6.32 -26.18 6.25
CA VAL A 117 7.20 -27.36 6.14
C VAL A 117 7.62 -27.82 7.54
N LEU A 118 8.02 -26.91 8.41
CA LEU A 118 8.44 -27.23 9.78
C LEU A 118 7.30 -27.78 10.63
N HIS A 119 6.11 -27.20 10.52
CA HIS A 119 4.91 -27.75 11.15
C HIS A 119 4.61 -29.17 10.68
N THR A 120 4.69 -29.41 9.37
CA THR A 120 4.44 -30.73 8.78
C THR A 120 5.45 -31.75 9.27
N ALA A 121 6.73 -31.38 9.29
CA ALA A 121 7.81 -32.25 9.77
C ALA A 121 7.69 -32.54 11.27
N SER A 122 7.37 -31.53 12.09
CA SER A 122 7.14 -31.75 13.53
C SER A 122 5.93 -32.63 13.81
N PHE A 123 4.82 -32.44 13.07
CA PHE A 123 3.63 -33.27 13.22
C PHE A 123 3.90 -34.72 12.82
N ALA A 124 4.71 -34.95 11.78
CA ALA A 124 5.13 -36.28 11.36
C ALA A 124 6.04 -36.96 12.41
N ALA A 125 6.85 -36.20 13.15
CA ALA A 125 7.69 -36.71 14.23
C ALA A 125 6.89 -37.07 15.50
N GLY A 126 5.86 -36.29 15.81
CA GLY A 126 5.00 -36.49 16.99
C GLY A 126 3.72 -35.66 16.90
N PRO A 127 2.55 -36.26 16.61
CA PRO A 127 1.30 -35.51 16.46
C PRO A 127 0.63 -35.15 17.79
N ILE A 128 1.02 -35.83 18.89
CA ILE A 128 0.41 -35.70 20.22
C ILE A 128 1.40 -35.08 21.21
N GLU A 129 2.64 -35.56 21.21
CA GLU A 129 3.68 -35.12 22.14
C GLU A 129 4.67 -34.19 21.43
N PRO A 130 5.01 -33.03 22.03
CA PRO A 130 5.99 -32.13 21.45
C PRO A 130 7.37 -32.81 21.45
N PRO A 131 8.12 -32.80 20.33
CA PRO A 131 9.39 -33.50 20.26
C PRO A 131 10.41 -32.84 21.20
N ALA A 132 11.20 -33.65 21.89
CA ALA A 132 12.38 -33.17 22.62
C ALA A 132 13.37 -32.49 21.64
N PRO A 133 14.14 -31.48 22.06
CA PRO A 133 15.10 -30.81 21.17
C PRO A 133 16.08 -31.78 20.51
N SER A 134 16.63 -32.73 21.25
CA SER A 134 17.52 -33.78 20.77
C SER A 134 16.90 -34.72 19.71
N ALA A 135 15.57 -34.89 19.75
CA ALA A 135 14.80 -35.70 18.81
C ALA A 135 14.33 -34.89 17.58
N SER A 136 14.48 -33.56 17.60
CA SER A 136 14.11 -32.69 16.49
C SER A 136 15.19 -32.68 15.40
N PHE A 137 14.77 -32.77 14.14
CA PHE A 137 15.67 -32.60 12.99
C PHE A 137 16.30 -31.21 12.92
N LEU A 138 15.76 -30.23 13.67
CA LEU A 138 16.26 -28.86 13.69
C LEU A 138 17.50 -28.69 14.57
N ALA A 139 17.63 -29.45 15.66
CA ALA A 139 18.77 -29.30 16.57
C ALA A 139 20.14 -29.44 15.88
N PRO A 140 20.44 -30.53 15.14
CA PRO A 140 21.73 -30.66 14.46
C PRO A 140 21.94 -29.61 13.37
N LEU A 141 20.86 -29.17 12.72
CA LEU A 141 20.92 -28.11 11.70
C LEU A 141 21.29 -26.76 12.32
N MET A 142 20.60 -26.37 13.40
CA MET A 142 20.84 -25.11 14.09
C MET A 142 22.20 -25.10 14.78
N GLU A 143 22.68 -26.24 15.29
CA GLU A 143 24.04 -26.37 15.83
C GLU A 143 25.10 -26.19 14.73
N SER A 144 24.89 -26.74 13.53
CA SER A 144 25.77 -26.53 12.37
C SER A 144 25.82 -25.05 11.97
N LEU A 145 24.66 -24.39 11.89
CA LEU A 145 24.57 -22.96 11.56
C LEU A 145 25.23 -22.09 12.64
N ALA A 146 24.99 -22.38 13.92
CA ALA A 146 25.61 -21.67 15.03
C ALA A 146 27.15 -21.78 14.99
N ARG A 147 27.70 -22.94 14.63
CA ARG A 147 29.15 -23.09 14.41
C ARG A 147 29.65 -22.32 13.19
N HIS A 148 28.93 -22.34 12.07
CA HIS A 148 29.28 -21.59 10.87
C HIS A 148 29.37 -20.07 11.12
N MET A 149 28.45 -19.54 11.93
CA MET A 149 28.41 -18.12 12.29
C MET A 149 29.30 -17.77 13.48
N SER A 150 30.03 -18.73 14.05
CA SER A 150 30.80 -18.56 15.29
C SER A 150 29.95 -18.00 16.45
N ALA A 151 28.72 -18.47 16.59
CA ALA A 151 27.74 -17.98 17.56
C ALA A 151 27.86 -18.60 18.97
N TRP A 152 29.03 -19.15 19.29
CA TRP A 152 29.32 -19.73 20.59
C TRP A 152 30.40 -18.92 21.28
N ARG A 153 30.17 -18.53 22.53
CA ARG A 153 31.11 -17.79 23.38
C ARG A 153 31.63 -18.72 24.46
N GLU A 154 32.95 -18.70 24.68
CA GLU A 154 33.58 -19.39 25.80
C GLU A 154 33.34 -18.60 27.10
N THR A 155 32.88 -19.30 28.13
CA THR A 155 32.64 -18.79 29.49
C THR A 155 33.33 -19.69 30.52
N HIS A 156 33.38 -19.27 31.79
CA HIS A 156 33.97 -20.09 32.87
C HIS A 156 33.27 -21.44 33.03
N ASP A 157 31.97 -21.52 32.71
CA ASP A 157 31.14 -22.72 32.85
C ASP A 157 31.04 -23.52 31.53
N GLY A 158 31.79 -23.13 30.49
CA GLY A 158 31.83 -23.79 29.19
C GLY A 158 31.40 -22.92 28.01
N MET A 159 31.10 -23.55 26.88
CA MET A 159 30.63 -22.87 25.67
C MET A 159 29.13 -22.54 25.79
N VAL A 160 28.78 -21.27 25.62
CA VAL A 160 27.40 -20.77 25.68
C VAL A 160 27.00 -20.21 24.33
N TYR A 161 25.80 -20.55 23.87
CA TYR A 161 25.24 -19.97 22.65
C TYR A 161 24.92 -18.48 22.87
N ASP A 162 25.45 -17.61 22.01
CA ASP A 162 25.29 -16.16 22.09
C ASP A 162 24.60 -15.64 20.80
N GLU A 163 23.31 -15.38 20.90
CA GLU A 163 22.47 -14.92 19.78
C GLU A 163 22.98 -13.57 19.20
N SER A 164 23.67 -12.75 20.00
CA SER A 164 24.20 -11.47 19.53
C SER A 164 25.27 -11.65 18.45
N LEU A 165 26.06 -12.73 18.53
CA LEU A 165 27.08 -13.07 17.52
C LEU A 165 26.43 -13.53 16.21
N ALA A 166 25.39 -14.37 16.29
CA ALA A 166 24.60 -14.78 15.12
C ALA A 166 23.94 -13.57 14.44
N THR A 167 23.33 -12.69 15.24
CA THR A 167 22.71 -11.44 14.78
C THR A 167 23.74 -10.58 14.05
N HIS A 168 24.93 -10.39 14.62
CA HIS A 168 26.00 -9.60 14.01
C HIS A 168 26.52 -10.21 12.70
N TYR A 169 26.64 -11.54 12.62
CA TYR A 169 26.97 -12.23 11.39
C TYR A 169 25.93 -11.95 10.29
N LEU A 170 24.64 -12.10 10.62
CA LEU A 170 23.55 -11.93 9.66
C LEU A 170 23.36 -10.48 9.23
N ASP A 171 23.55 -9.52 10.13
CA ASP A 171 23.58 -8.10 9.77
C ASP A 171 24.67 -7.82 8.74
N ARG A 172 25.87 -8.40 8.91
CA ARG A 172 26.93 -8.25 7.91
C ARG A 172 26.59 -8.96 6.60
N ALA A 173 26.06 -10.18 6.67
CA ALA A 173 25.77 -11.00 5.49
C ALA A 173 24.59 -10.46 4.66
N THR A 174 23.64 -9.79 5.30
CA THR A 174 22.43 -9.22 4.66
C THR A 174 22.49 -7.71 4.47
N ASP A 175 23.62 -7.05 4.79
CA ASP A 175 23.73 -5.59 4.80
C ASP A 175 22.62 -4.92 5.65
N GLY A 176 22.47 -5.36 6.89
CA GLY A 176 21.44 -4.90 7.83
C GLY A 176 20.02 -5.31 7.45
N GLY A 177 19.85 -6.40 6.69
CA GLY A 177 18.55 -6.87 6.20
C GLY A 177 18.15 -6.34 4.82
N ARG A 178 19.03 -5.62 4.13
CA ARG A 178 18.74 -5.03 2.80
C ARG A 178 18.93 -5.99 1.64
N ARG A 179 19.71 -7.06 1.81
CA ARG A 179 20.07 -8.00 0.75
C ARG A 179 19.86 -9.44 1.19
N SER A 180 19.48 -10.29 0.23
CA SER A 180 19.47 -11.74 0.44
C SER A 180 20.88 -12.29 0.53
N ILE A 181 21.04 -13.39 1.27
CA ILE A 181 22.27 -14.16 1.26
C ILE A 181 22.22 -15.09 0.03
N PRO A 182 23.21 -15.03 -0.88
CA PRO A 182 23.25 -15.94 -2.03
C PRO A 182 23.35 -17.40 -1.56
N ALA A 183 22.73 -18.30 -2.32
CA ALA A 183 22.93 -19.73 -2.10
C ALA A 183 24.39 -20.11 -2.43
N GLU A 184 25.20 -20.37 -1.41
CA GLU A 184 26.57 -20.87 -1.58
C GLU A 184 26.61 -22.39 -1.50
N ARG A 185 27.22 -23.03 -2.51
CA ARG A 185 27.53 -24.46 -2.46
C ARG A 185 28.83 -24.68 -1.70
N SER A 186 28.75 -24.77 -0.36
CA SER A 186 29.88 -25.22 0.45
C SER A 186 30.00 -26.74 0.43
N SER A 187 31.17 -27.27 0.05
CA SER A 187 31.44 -28.72 0.09
C SER A 187 31.60 -29.26 1.51
N ASN A 188 31.99 -28.41 2.46
CA ASN A 188 32.33 -28.83 3.83
C ASN A 188 31.15 -28.73 4.80
N GLN A 189 30.13 -27.90 4.49
CA GLN A 189 28.90 -27.78 5.28
C GLN A 189 27.67 -27.60 4.37
N PRO A 190 27.26 -28.65 3.64
CA PRO A 190 26.21 -28.55 2.62
C PRO A 190 24.83 -28.18 3.20
N LEU A 191 24.50 -28.65 4.40
CA LEU A 191 23.24 -28.35 5.08
C LEU A 191 23.15 -26.87 5.54
N ALA A 192 24.25 -26.33 6.08
CA ALA A 192 24.32 -24.92 6.47
C ALA A 192 24.23 -24.01 5.23
N GLY A 193 24.94 -24.35 4.15
CA GLY A 193 24.87 -23.58 2.89
C GLY A 193 23.47 -23.54 2.26
N LEU A 194 22.68 -24.61 2.40
CA LEU A 194 21.29 -24.66 1.93
C LEU A 194 20.36 -23.78 2.77
N MET A 195 20.56 -23.75 4.09
CA MET A 195 19.64 -23.08 5.02
C MET A 195 20.01 -21.63 5.31
N LEU A 196 21.26 -21.22 5.09
CA LEU A 196 21.71 -19.86 5.36
C LEU A 196 20.91 -18.78 4.58
N PRO A 197 20.53 -18.97 3.30
CA PRO A 197 19.63 -18.04 2.60
C PRO A 197 18.26 -17.90 3.28
N VAL A 198 17.66 -19.02 3.69
CA VAL A 198 16.35 -19.02 4.39
C VAL A 198 16.46 -18.26 5.71
N ILE A 199 17.51 -18.52 6.48
CA ILE A 199 17.81 -17.82 7.72
C ILE A 199 18.05 -16.33 7.47
N GLY A 200 18.77 -15.99 6.40
CA GLY A 200 18.97 -14.61 5.96
C GLY A 200 17.65 -13.91 5.69
N ASP A 201 16.71 -14.55 4.99
CA ASP A 201 15.39 -13.97 4.70
C ASP A 201 14.51 -13.79 5.95
N LEU A 202 14.58 -14.72 6.90
CA LEU A 202 13.93 -14.57 8.20
C LEU A 202 14.54 -13.42 9.01
N HIS A 203 15.87 -13.27 8.96
CA HIS A 203 16.57 -12.13 9.58
C HIS A 203 16.22 -10.79 8.90
N ARG A 204 16.02 -10.77 7.58
CA ARG A 204 15.52 -9.59 6.86
C ARG A 204 14.12 -9.19 7.36
N ALA A 205 13.24 -10.16 7.60
CA ALA A 205 11.94 -9.91 8.21
C ALA A 205 12.09 -9.34 9.63
N ARG A 206 12.98 -9.91 10.46
CA ARG A 206 13.31 -9.35 11.78
C ARG A 206 13.76 -7.90 11.66
N ARG A 207 14.71 -7.57 10.78
CA ARG A 207 15.23 -6.19 10.59
C ARG A 207 14.24 -5.22 9.95
N PHE A 208 13.20 -5.72 9.29
CA PHE A 208 12.10 -4.88 8.82
C PHE A 208 11.31 -4.25 9.98
N PHE A 209 11.11 -5.01 11.07
CA PHE A 209 10.36 -4.59 12.25
C PHE A 209 11.25 -4.11 13.41
N GLU A 210 12.39 -4.76 13.65
CA GLU A 210 13.39 -4.40 14.65
C GLU A 210 14.46 -3.50 14.01
N ARG A 211 14.18 -2.19 13.99
CA ARG A 211 14.99 -1.17 13.32
C ARG A 211 16.04 -0.58 14.26
N PRO A 212 17.34 -0.87 14.07
CA PRO A 212 18.40 -0.42 14.99
C PRO A 212 18.44 1.10 15.19
N GLU A 213 18.10 1.88 14.17
CA GLU A 213 18.05 3.34 14.24
C GLU A 213 16.97 3.89 15.18
N SER A 214 15.99 3.07 15.58
CA SER A 214 14.93 3.41 16.54
C SER A 214 15.12 2.74 17.91
N ALA A 215 16.19 1.96 18.09
CA ALA A 215 16.43 1.22 19.32
C ALA A 215 16.72 2.18 20.47
N GLN A 216 15.92 2.08 21.54
CA GLN A 216 16.19 2.80 22.78
C GLN A 216 17.21 2.03 23.63
N PRO A 217 18.05 2.73 24.42
CA PRO A 217 18.92 2.08 25.38
C PRO A 217 18.11 1.22 26.35
N TYR A 218 18.61 0.03 26.65
CA TYR A 218 18.00 -0.80 27.69
C TYR A 218 18.11 -0.09 29.04
N LEU A 219 16.97 0.05 29.72
CA LEU A 219 16.89 0.51 31.10
C LEU A 219 16.47 -0.68 31.97
N ALA A 220 17.16 -0.89 33.10
CA ALA A 220 16.87 -1.99 34.01
C ALA A 220 15.49 -1.86 34.66
N ASP A 221 15.06 -0.62 34.91
CA ASP A 221 13.74 -0.25 35.38
C ASP A 221 13.08 0.66 34.33
N PRO A 222 11.78 0.49 34.03
CA PRO A 222 11.08 1.39 33.14
C PRO A 222 11.05 2.79 33.75
N ASP A 223 11.36 3.81 32.95
CA ASP A 223 11.20 5.19 33.38
C ASP A 223 9.70 5.50 33.51
N PRO A 224 9.18 5.76 34.74
CA PRO A 224 7.76 6.04 34.95
C PRO A 224 7.32 7.35 34.30
N GLU A 225 8.25 8.24 33.93
CA GLU A 225 7.97 9.48 33.19
C GLU A 225 8.09 9.31 31.67
N ALA A 226 8.55 8.17 31.16
CA ALA A 226 8.66 7.88 29.74
C ALA A 226 7.30 7.57 29.10
N VAL A 227 6.41 8.56 29.11
CA VAL A 227 5.22 8.57 28.28
C VAL A 227 5.65 9.07 26.90
N SER A 228 5.44 8.26 25.86
CA SER A 228 5.64 8.75 24.49
C SER A 228 4.72 9.96 24.27
N PRO A 229 5.26 11.14 23.91
CA PRO A 229 4.41 12.30 23.68
C PRO A 229 3.40 11.95 22.60
N ARG A 230 2.17 12.43 22.77
CA ARG A 230 1.16 12.28 21.72
C ARG A 230 1.74 12.89 20.45
N LEU A 231 1.74 12.12 19.37
CA LEU A 231 2.14 12.62 18.06
C LEU A 231 1.26 13.84 17.73
N GLU A 232 1.91 14.97 17.52
CA GLU A 232 1.22 16.18 17.07
C GLU A 232 0.63 15.92 15.68
N ASN A 233 -0.61 16.36 15.45
CA ASN A 233 -1.17 16.31 14.10
C ASN A 233 -0.45 17.39 13.27
N PRO A 234 0.34 17.01 12.25
CA PRO A 234 1.07 18.01 11.46
C PRO A 234 0.08 18.89 10.69
N GLU A 235 0.40 20.18 10.60
CA GLU A 235 -0.30 21.09 9.70
C GLU A 235 0.04 20.72 8.26
N ARG A 236 -0.96 20.20 7.54
CA ARG A 236 -0.79 19.73 6.17
C ARG A 236 -0.92 20.88 5.18
N ASP A 237 0.02 20.95 4.24
CA ASP A 237 -0.05 21.92 3.15
C ASP A 237 -1.07 21.51 2.07
N PHE A 238 -1.34 22.42 1.14
CA PHE A 238 -2.26 22.22 0.02
C PHE A 238 -2.04 20.89 -0.73
N HIS A 239 -0.81 20.54 -1.09
CA HIS A 239 -0.53 19.33 -1.88
C HIS A 239 -0.76 18.06 -1.06
N GLU A 240 -0.44 18.07 0.23
CA GLU A 240 -0.72 16.96 1.14
C GLU A 240 -2.23 16.78 1.36
N ARG A 241 -2.98 17.87 1.56
CA ARG A 241 -4.45 17.84 1.67
C ARG A 241 -5.08 17.31 0.39
N LEU A 242 -4.63 17.79 -0.78
CA LEU A 242 -5.07 17.32 -2.09
C LEU A 242 -4.81 15.82 -2.28
N THR A 243 -3.66 15.34 -1.85
CA THR A 243 -3.27 13.92 -1.93
C THR A 243 -4.22 13.03 -1.12
N LEU A 244 -4.63 13.46 0.08
CA LEU A 244 -5.57 12.74 0.93
C LEU A 244 -6.98 12.61 0.32
N LEU A 245 -7.39 13.58 -0.50
CA LEU A 245 -8.67 13.53 -1.23
C LEU A 245 -8.62 12.59 -2.44
N GLY A 246 -7.44 12.09 -2.79
CA GLY A 246 -7.22 11.15 -3.87
C GLY A 246 -8.07 9.87 -3.81
N ASP A 247 -8.49 9.48 -2.60
CA ASP A 247 -9.29 8.29 -2.36
C ASP A 247 -10.80 8.55 -2.47
N GLN A 248 -11.19 9.74 -2.96
CA GLN A 248 -12.57 10.23 -3.05
C GLN A 248 -12.93 10.65 -4.49
N PRO A 249 -13.09 9.71 -5.45
CA PRO A 249 -13.32 10.02 -6.86
C PRO A 249 -14.52 10.93 -7.13
N ALA A 250 -15.61 10.78 -6.37
CA ALA A 250 -16.79 11.62 -6.49
C ALA A 250 -16.52 13.06 -6.02
N LEU A 251 -15.73 13.25 -4.96
CA LEU A 251 -15.35 14.58 -4.48
C LEU A 251 -14.35 15.25 -5.43
N LEU A 252 -13.41 14.51 -6.02
CA LEU A 252 -12.49 15.04 -7.02
C LEU A 252 -13.23 15.60 -8.25
N ARG A 253 -14.35 14.98 -8.66
CA ARG A 253 -15.24 15.50 -9.72
C ARG A 253 -15.91 16.81 -9.31
N ARG A 254 -16.45 16.89 -8.09
CA ARG A 254 -17.03 18.13 -7.55
C ARG A 254 -16.02 19.26 -7.39
N LEU A 255 -14.75 18.92 -7.13
CA LEU A 255 -13.66 19.89 -7.08
C LEU A 255 -13.16 20.31 -8.47
N GLY A 256 -13.58 19.64 -9.55
CA GLY A 256 -13.06 19.89 -10.91
C GLY A 256 -11.62 19.43 -11.10
N LEU A 257 -11.13 18.52 -10.25
CA LEU A 257 -9.82 17.88 -10.37
C LEU A 257 -9.88 16.61 -11.23
N VAL A 258 -11.08 16.05 -11.38
CA VAL A 258 -11.41 15.03 -12.37
C VAL A 258 -12.54 15.58 -13.23
N ILE A 259 -12.32 15.67 -14.54
CA ILE A 259 -13.33 16.17 -15.49
C ILE A 259 -13.63 15.06 -16.50
N ASP A 260 -14.83 14.52 -16.44
CA ASP A 260 -15.27 13.48 -17.35
C ASP A 260 -15.64 14.08 -18.72
N LEU A 261 -15.24 13.41 -19.79
CA LEU A 261 -15.43 13.85 -21.17
C LEU A 261 -16.30 12.86 -21.93
N VAL A 262 -17.36 13.37 -22.56
CA VAL A 262 -18.12 12.65 -23.59
C VAL A 262 -17.44 12.92 -24.94
N VAL A 263 -17.07 11.87 -25.68
CA VAL A 263 -16.36 11.97 -26.95
C VAL A 263 -17.31 11.59 -28.09
N ALA A 264 -17.38 12.40 -29.15
CA ALA A 264 -18.29 12.13 -30.26
C ALA A 264 -17.82 10.98 -31.17
N ASP A 265 -16.53 10.96 -31.54
CA ASP A 265 -15.97 9.96 -32.46
C ASP A 265 -15.37 8.75 -31.73
N LEU A 266 -16.24 7.85 -31.29
CA LEU A 266 -15.86 6.62 -30.57
C LEU A 266 -15.13 5.61 -31.47
N GLY A 267 -15.38 5.66 -32.79
CA GLY A 267 -14.68 4.83 -33.77
C GLY A 267 -13.19 5.16 -33.78
N ARG A 268 -12.85 6.44 -33.85
CA ARG A 268 -11.47 6.93 -33.73
C ARG A 268 -10.90 6.65 -32.33
N LEU A 269 -11.65 6.93 -31.27
CA LEU A 269 -11.21 6.71 -29.89
C LEU A 269 -10.81 5.24 -29.65
N SER A 270 -11.53 4.29 -30.23
CA SER A 270 -11.20 2.85 -30.13
C SER A 270 -9.83 2.47 -30.73
N GLN A 271 -9.29 3.30 -31.62
CA GLN A 271 -8.00 3.12 -32.27
C GLN A 271 -6.90 4.00 -31.66
N ALA A 272 -7.19 4.72 -30.58
CA ALA A 272 -6.20 5.54 -29.88
C ALA A 272 -5.10 4.67 -29.28
N GLN A 273 -3.84 5.02 -29.57
CA GLN A 273 -2.65 4.36 -29.00
C GLN A 273 -2.20 5.05 -27.71
N TRP A 274 -2.48 6.35 -27.63
CA TRP A 274 -2.30 7.17 -26.44
C TRP A 274 -3.27 8.35 -26.48
N LEU A 275 -3.56 8.91 -25.31
CA LEU A 275 -4.38 10.11 -25.14
C LEU A 275 -3.59 11.20 -24.41
N THR A 276 -3.81 12.46 -24.77
CA THR A 276 -3.27 13.62 -24.05
C THR A 276 -4.35 14.68 -23.87
N GLY A 277 -4.38 15.27 -22.68
CA GLY A 277 -5.32 16.32 -22.31
C GLY A 277 -4.60 17.65 -22.09
N ARG A 278 -5.25 18.75 -22.45
CA ARG A 278 -4.80 20.12 -22.16
C ARG A 278 -5.95 20.97 -21.63
N ILE A 279 -5.63 21.89 -20.74
CA ILE A 279 -6.58 22.84 -20.17
C ILE A 279 -5.99 24.24 -20.33
N GLU A 280 -6.60 25.05 -21.19
CA GLU A 280 -6.28 26.46 -21.36
C GLU A 280 -7.25 27.27 -20.50
N LEU A 281 -6.77 27.82 -19.38
CA LEU A 281 -7.62 28.49 -18.40
C LEU A 281 -7.96 29.90 -18.86
N ALA A 282 -9.22 30.31 -18.66
CA ALA A 282 -9.68 31.66 -18.92
C ALA A 282 -8.78 32.71 -18.24
N GLY A 283 -8.22 33.62 -19.02
CA GLY A 283 -7.36 34.72 -18.52
C GLY A 283 -5.94 34.33 -18.08
N ALA A 284 -5.60 33.04 -18.00
CA ALA A 284 -4.27 32.56 -17.58
C ALA A 284 -3.51 31.78 -18.68
N GLY A 285 -4.21 31.31 -19.73
CA GLY A 285 -3.61 30.58 -20.85
C GLY A 285 -3.27 29.12 -20.54
N ASP A 286 -2.39 28.52 -21.34
CA ASP A 286 -1.96 27.12 -21.17
C ASP A 286 -0.85 27.02 -20.10
N LEU A 287 -1.22 26.49 -18.94
CA LEU A 287 -0.30 26.16 -17.84
C LEU A 287 -0.10 24.63 -17.70
N THR A 288 -0.53 23.87 -18.72
CA THR A 288 -0.51 22.42 -18.71
C THR A 288 0.91 21.89 -18.88
N LEU A 289 1.27 20.92 -18.04
CA LEU A 289 2.34 19.97 -18.26
C LEU A 289 1.70 18.72 -18.89
N PRO A 290 1.76 18.58 -20.22
CA PRO A 290 1.04 17.51 -20.91
C PRO A 290 1.66 16.16 -20.59
N THR A 291 0.84 15.12 -20.59
CA THR A 291 1.27 13.72 -20.55
C THR A 291 0.62 12.94 -21.68
N ARG A 292 1.20 11.83 -22.10
CA ARG A 292 0.56 10.88 -23.02
C ARG A 292 0.25 9.61 -22.27
N VAL A 293 -1.00 9.28 -22.06
CA VAL A 293 -1.41 8.04 -21.39
C VAL A 293 -1.60 6.96 -22.44
N ARG A 294 -0.81 5.89 -22.38
CA ARG A 294 -0.87 4.78 -23.34
C ARG A 294 -2.13 3.96 -23.11
N CYS A 295 -2.91 3.72 -24.17
CA CYS A 295 -4.20 3.06 -24.08
C CYS A 295 -4.48 2.12 -25.26
N ARG A 296 -5.50 1.26 -25.10
CA ARG A 296 -6.12 0.48 -26.18
C ARG A 296 -7.54 0.09 -25.84
N ALA A 297 -8.35 -0.19 -26.86
CA ALA A 297 -9.65 -0.81 -26.66
C ALA A 297 -9.50 -2.32 -26.33
N ALA A 298 -10.32 -2.78 -25.39
CA ALA A 298 -10.50 -4.17 -25.00
C ALA A 298 -12.01 -4.45 -24.95
N GLY A 299 -12.58 -4.88 -26.09
CA GLY A 299 -14.04 -4.90 -26.27
C GLY A 299 -14.58 -3.47 -26.30
N LYS A 300 -15.58 -3.17 -25.46
CA LYS A 300 -16.12 -1.81 -25.29
C LYS A 300 -15.38 -0.97 -24.25
N THR A 301 -14.50 -1.57 -23.44
CA THR A 301 -13.71 -0.85 -22.44
C THR A 301 -12.46 -0.26 -23.08
N LEU A 302 -12.10 0.97 -22.71
CA LEU A 302 -10.82 1.56 -23.08
C LEU A 302 -9.89 1.46 -21.87
N VAL A 303 -8.77 0.76 -22.01
CA VAL A 303 -7.86 0.46 -20.89
C VAL A 303 -6.49 1.07 -21.12
N THR A 304 -5.78 1.37 -20.03
CA THR A 304 -4.35 1.70 -20.09
C THR A 304 -3.52 0.46 -20.42
N ILE A 305 -2.33 0.68 -20.99
CA ILE A 305 -1.37 -0.39 -21.28
C ILE A 305 -0.27 -0.38 -20.21
N GLY A 306 -0.06 -1.52 -19.55
CA GLY A 306 1.02 -1.71 -18.58
C GLY A 306 2.42 -1.68 -19.23
N LEU A 307 3.45 -1.60 -18.42
CA LEU A 307 4.83 -1.74 -18.88
C LEU A 307 5.08 -3.14 -19.47
N ASP A 308 6.03 -3.25 -20.39
CA ASP A 308 6.43 -4.54 -20.93
C ASP A 308 7.01 -5.42 -19.80
N GLY A 309 6.38 -6.56 -19.55
CA GLY A 309 6.71 -7.41 -18.40
C GLY A 309 6.38 -6.76 -17.05
N GLY A 310 5.48 -5.77 -17.03
CA GLY A 310 4.94 -5.14 -15.83
C GLY A 310 3.94 -6.02 -15.09
N ASP A 311 3.32 -5.43 -14.07
CA ASP A 311 2.39 -6.11 -13.16
C ASP A 311 0.96 -6.13 -13.74
N TRP A 312 0.66 -5.25 -14.70
CA TRP A 312 -0.68 -5.06 -15.27
C TRP A 312 -0.79 -5.55 -16.71
N HIS A 313 -1.93 -6.15 -17.05
CA HIS A 313 -2.31 -6.53 -18.42
C HIS A 313 -3.82 -6.33 -18.60
N ASP A 314 -4.22 -5.43 -19.50
CA ASP A 314 -5.64 -5.10 -19.80
C ASP A 314 -6.44 -4.69 -18.57
N GLY A 315 -5.85 -3.81 -17.77
CA GLY A 315 -6.43 -3.36 -16.50
C GLY A 315 -6.49 -4.45 -15.43
N ARG A 316 -5.90 -5.63 -15.64
CA ARG A 316 -5.87 -6.72 -14.65
C ARG A 316 -4.48 -6.89 -14.07
N LEU A 317 -4.41 -7.07 -12.76
CA LEU A 317 -3.19 -7.49 -12.09
C LEU A 317 -2.89 -8.94 -12.50
N ARG A 318 -1.63 -9.23 -12.86
CA ARG A 318 -1.20 -10.55 -13.32
C ARG A 318 -1.05 -11.57 -12.17
N LEU A 319 -2.07 -11.73 -11.34
CA LEU A 319 -2.09 -12.61 -10.16
C LEU A 319 -1.74 -14.08 -10.46
N GLY A 320 -1.94 -14.53 -11.69
CA GLY A 320 -1.58 -15.89 -12.14
C GLY A 320 -0.09 -16.07 -12.48
N ASP A 321 0.71 -15.00 -12.52
CA ASP A 321 2.15 -15.07 -12.67
C ASP A 321 2.78 -15.44 -11.32
N SER A 322 2.98 -16.74 -11.10
CA SER A 322 3.47 -17.29 -9.82
C SER A 322 4.93 -16.96 -9.52
N GLU A 323 5.69 -16.42 -10.49
CA GLU A 323 7.03 -15.90 -10.23
C GLU A 323 6.98 -14.52 -9.57
N ARG A 324 5.87 -13.78 -9.75
CA ARG A 324 5.70 -12.41 -9.22
C ARG A 324 4.74 -12.35 -8.06
N PHE A 325 3.62 -13.05 -8.16
CA PHE A 325 2.53 -12.98 -7.20
C PHE A 325 2.38 -14.28 -6.45
N SER A 326 2.12 -14.15 -5.16
CA SER A 326 1.99 -15.29 -4.25
C SER A 326 0.72 -15.15 -3.44
N MET A 327 -0.09 -16.21 -3.44
CA MET A 327 -1.24 -16.33 -2.55
C MET A 327 -0.76 -16.78 -1.17
N LEU A 328 -1.16 -16.04 -0.15
CA LEU A 328 -0.84 -16.30 1.26
C LEU A 328 -2.13 -16.71 1.98
N ASP A 329 -2.08 -17.81 2.71
CA ASP A 329 -3.16 -18.34 3.57
C ASP A 329 -2.81 -18.24 5.06
N LEU A 330 -1.58 -17.82 5.36
CA LEU A 330 -1.08 -17.49 6.69
C LEU A 330 -0.58 -16.04 6.69
N ASP A 331 -0.58 -15.46 7.87
CA ASP A 331 0.02 -14.15 8.15
C ASP A 331 1.54 -14.23 7.93
N PRO A 332 2.10 -13.53 6.92
CA PRO A 332 3.51 -13.65 6.57
C PRO A 332 4.43 -13.12 7.66
N ASP A 333 4.03 -12.04 8.32
CA ASP A 333 4.82 -11.34 9.33
C ASP A 333 4.92 -12.21 10.58
N ALA A 334 3.77 -12.70 11.05
CA ALA A 334 3.73 -13.61 12.19
C ALA A 334 4.47 -14.92 11.89
N SER A 335 4.36 -15.45 10.67
CA SER A 335 5.07 -16.68 10.28
C SER A 335 6.59 -16.46 10.30
N ALA A 336 7.07 -15.39 9.67
CA ALA A 336 8.49 -15.09 9.60
C ALA A 336 9.10 -14.78 10.99
N LEU A 337 8.47 -13.88 11.76
CA LEU A 337 8.99 -13.46 13.06
C LEU A 337 8.98 -14.59 14.09
N LYS A 338 7.89 -15.35 14.19
CA LYS A 338 7.83 -16.49 15.12
C LYS A 338 8.85 -17.55 14.74
N LEU A 339 8.98 -17.81 13.44
CA LEU A 339 9.91 -18.81 12.95
C LEU A 339 11.36 -18.40 13.21
N ASP A 340 11.74 -17.16 12.90
CA ASP A 340 13.06 -16.60 13.20
C ASP A 340 13.41 -16.82 14.69
N ARG A 341 12.56 -16.32 15.59
CA ARG A 341 12.78 -16.45 17.04
C ARG A 341 12.85 -17.91 17.50
N PHE A 342 12.01 -18.77 16.95
CA PHE A 342 11.99 -20.19 17.30
C PHE A 342 13.29 -20.88 16.91
N LEU A 343 13.77 -20.71 15.67
CA LEU A 343 15.01 -21.34 15.19
C LEU A 343 16.21 -20.94 16.06
N TRP A 344 16.30 -19.67 16.46
CA TRP A 344 17.38 -19.20 17.34
C TRP A 344 17.29 -19.69 18.78
N THR A 345 16.11 -20.11 19.21
CA THR A 345 15.92 -20.68 20.54
C THR A 345 16.33 -22.16 20.59
N VAL A 346 16.38 -22.88 19.46
CA VAL A 346 16.68 -24.34 19.41
C VAL A 346 18.02 -24.73 20.06
N PRO A 347 19.16 -24.06 19.80
CA PRO A 347 20.42 -24.39 20.49
C PRO A 347 20.32 -24.22 22.02
N ARG A 348 19.61 -23.19 22.48
CA ARG A 348 19.37 -22.95 23.91
C ARG A 348 18.50 -24.06 24.52
N LEU A 349 17.43 -24.47 23.83
CA LEU A 349 16.57 -25.58 24.28
C LEU A 349 17.35 -26.90 24.36
N SER A 350 18.28 -27.14 23.43
CA SER A 350 19.15 -28.33 23.45
C SER A 350 20.10 -28.30 24.66
N SER A 351 20.63 -27.13 25.01
CA SER A 351 21.42 -26.95 26.23
C SER A 351 20.58 -27.18 27.49
N GLN A 352 19.35 -26.66 27.56
CA GLN A 352 18.44 -26.87 28.69
C GLN A 352 18.09 -28.35 28.90
N GLU A 353 17.76 -29.06 27.81
CA GLU A 353 17.53 -30.51 27.84
C GLU A 353 18.76 -31.26 28.37
N SER A 354 19.96 -30.89 27.92
CA SER A 354 21.21 -31.52 28.38
C SER A 354 21.48 -31.31 29.88
N SER A 355 20.98 -30.22 30.45
CA SER A 355 21.00 -29.93 31.89
C SER A 355 19.89 -30.63 32.67
N GLY A 356 19.04 -31.42 32.01
CA GLY A 356 17.91 -32.12 32.62
C GLY A 356 16.69 -31.24 32.88
N GLU A 357 16.65 -30.02 32.32
CA GLU A 357 15.49 -29.13 32.42
C GLU A 357 14.41 -29.50 31.38
N PRO A 358 13.11 -29.30 31.67
CA PRO A 358 12.06 -29.52 30.70
C PRO A 358 12.20 -28.58 29.49
N ALA A 359 12.36 -29.15 28.29
CA ALA A 359 12.42 -28.41 27.03
C ALA A 359 11.77 -29.21 25.90
N HIS A 360 11.18 -28.53 24.92
CA HIS A 360 10.63 -29.14 23.71
C HIS A 360 10.84 -28.26 22.49
N ALA A 361 10.98 -28.86 21.31
CA ALA A 361 11.17 -28.18 20.03
C ALA A 361 9.91 -28.22 19.15
N ALA A 362 8.73 -28.09 19.76
CA ALA A 362 7.49 -27.88 19.01
C ALA A 362 7.52 -26.51 18.30
N PRO A 363 7.12 -26.45 17.01
CA PRO A 363 7.14 -25.22 16.24
C PRO A 363 6.07 -24.22 16.74
N PRO A 364 6.29 -22.91 16.53
CA PRO A 364 5.40 -21.86 17.04
C PRO A 364 4.09 -21.81 16.25
N THR A 365 2.99 -21.42 16.89
CA THR A 365 1.66 -21.44 16.25
C THR A 365 1.57 -20.72 14.91
N LEU A 366 0.99 -21.40 13.90
CA LEU A 366 0.60 -20.78 12.63
C LEU A 366 -0.60 -19.85 12.84
N LYS A 367 -0.58 -18.68 12.20
CA LYS A 367 -1.63 -17.66 12.33
C LYS A 367 -2.27 -17.43 10.96
N GLY A 368 -3.56 -17.72 10.82
CA GLY A 368 -4.34 -17.48 9.60
C GLY A 368 -5.43 -16.43 9.84
N HIS A 369 -5.66 -15.55 8.86
CA HIS A 369 -6.73 -14.54 8.92
C HIS A 369 -7.44 -14.35 7.57
N GLY A 370 -7.73 -15.45 6.87
CA GLY A 370 -8.28 -15.41 5.51
C GLY A 370 -7.17 -15.58 4.49
N PHE A 371 -7.07 -14.68 3.52
CA PHE A 371 -6.05 -14.76 2.48
C PHE A 371 -5.34 -13.43 2.24
N GLY A 372 -4.15 -13.48 1.66
CA GLY A 372 -3.41 -12.32 1.20
C GLY A 372 -2.71 -12.57 -0.12
N VAL A 373 -2.24 -11.50 -0.73
CA VAL A 373 -1.42 -11.54 -1.93
C VAL A 373 -0.14 -10.78 -1.68
N ALA A 374 0.99 -11.40 -1.98
CA ALA A 374 2.31 -10.75 -1.99
C ALA A 374 2.83 -10.60 -3.41
N ARG A 375 3.63 -9.55 -3.63
CA ARG A 375 4.37 -9.27 -4.86
C ARG A 375 5.86 -9.34 -4.53
N ALA A 376 6.54 -10.36 -5.04
CA ALA A 376 7.97 -10.59 -4.80
C ALA A 376 8.83 -9.44 -5.34
N ASP A 377 9.91 -9.06 -4.67
CA ASP A 377 10.86 -8.03 -5.13
C ASP A 377 10.24 -6.63 -5.32
N ARG A 378 9.20 -6.31 -4.54
CA ARG A 378 8.47 -5.04 -4.65
C ARG A 378 9.35 -3.81 -4.37
N ALA A 379 10.31 -3.91 -3.45
CA ALA A 379 11.27 -2.84 -3.18
C ALA A 379 12.13 -2.51 -4.41
N ASP A 380 12.67 -3.53 -5.07
CA ASP A 380 13.50 -3.35 -6.27
C ASP A 380 12.69 -2.74 -7.42
N ASP A 381 11.45 -3.18 -7.58
CA ASP A 381 10.52 -2.60 -8.56
C ASP A 381 10.22 -1.13 -8.28
N LEU A 382 9.94 -0.78 -7.01
CA LEU A 382 9.73 0.60 -6.60
C LEU A 382 10.98 1.46 -6.85
N GLY A 383 12.17 0.95 -6.52
CA GLY A 383 13.44 1.64 -6.74
C GLY A 383 13.71 1.92 -8.23
N LYS A 384 13.44 0.94 -9.11
CA LYS A 384 13.55 1.12 -10.56
C LYS A 384 12.57 2.18 -11.08
N ARG A 385 11.32 2.17 -10.60
CA ARG A 385 10.30 3.16 -10.99
C ARG A 385 10.64 4.57 -10.50
N GLN A 386 11.08 4.71 -9.26
CA GLN A 386 11.56 5.99 -8.71
C GLN A 386 12.75 6.55 -9.52
N ALA A 387 13.75 5.71 -9.82
CA ALA A 387 14.89 6.12 -10.63
C ALA A 387 14.46 6.54 -12.05
N ALA A 388 13.52 5.82 -12.67
CA ALA A 388 12.97 6.20 -13.98
C ALA A 388 12.18 7.51 -13.92
N ALA A 389 11.38 7.73 -12.88
CA ALA A 389 10.65 8.97 -12.68
C ALA A 389 11.59 10.17 -12.55
N ALA A 390 12.62 10.07 -11.70
CA ALA A 390 13.59 11.14 -11.46
C ALA A 390 14.47 11.45 -12.69
N THR A 391 14.90 10.42 -13.43
CA THR A 391 15.88 10.59 -14.53
C THR A 391 15.26 10.77 -15.91
N LYS A 392 13.97 10.42 -16.09
CA LYS A 392 13.30 10.46 -17.40
C LYS A 392 11.96 11.20 -17.36
N THR A 393 11.02 10.76 -16.52
CA THR A 393 9.63 11.25 -16.56
C THR A 393 9.52 12.71 -16.13
N GLU A 394 10.07 13.08 -14.97
CA GLU A 394 10.00 14.45 -14.45
C GLU A 394 10.78 15.46 -15.31
N PRO A 395 12.00 15.15 -15.81
CA PRO A 395 12.68 16.01 -16.79
C PRO A 395 11.90 16.18 -18.09
N ALA A 396 11.30 15.12 -18.64
CA ALA A 396 10.48 15.21 -19.86
C ALA A 396 9.20 16.03 -19.63
N LEU A 397 8.56 15.87 -18.48
CA LEU A 397 7.36 16.60 -18.11
C LEU A 397 7.64 18.10 -17.96
N THR A 398 8.69 18.45 -17.21
CA THR A 398 9.10 19.86 -17.00
C THR A 398 9.67 20.50 -18.27
N GLY A 399 10.31 19.71 -19.14
CA GLY A 399 10.77 20.12 -20.47
C GLY A 399 9.66 20.29 -21.51
N GLY A 400 8.43 19.82 -21.24
CA GLY A 400 7.29 19.92 -22.15
C GLY A 400 7.20 18.82 -23.21
N ASP A 401 7.97 17.74 -23.08
CA ASP A 401 8.09 16.64 -24.05
C ASP A 401 6.98 15.57 -23.94
N ALA A 402 5.98 15.81 -23.09
CA ALA A 402 4.83 14.94 -22.85
C ALA A 402 5.22 13.45 -22.66
N PRO A 403 5.73 13.05 -21.47
CA PRO A 403 6.17 11.68 -21.24
C PRO A 403 5.03 10.68 -21.50
N LEU A 404 5.40 9.51 -22.04
CA LEU A 404 4.47 8.40 -22.24
C LEU A 404 4.30 7.64 -20.92
N LEU A 405 3.10 7.69 -20.37
CA LEU A 405 2.70 7.05 -19.12
C LEU A 405 1.98 5.72 -19.40
N HIS A 406 2.27 4.73 -18.56
CA HIS A 406 1.69 3.40 -18.56
C HIS A 406 0.74 3.20 -17.38
N THR A 407 0.09 2.03 -17.30
CA THR A 407 -0.78 1.70 -16.16
C THR A 407 -0.09 1.95 -14.82
N GLU A 408 1.18 1.55 -14.67
CA GLU A 408 1.96 1.74 -13.44
C GLU A 408 2.13 3.21 -13.01
N ASP A 409 2.09 4.16 -13.94
CA ASP A 409 2.27 5.59 -13.69
C ASP A 409 0.96 6.31 -13.34
N VAL A 410 -0.18 5.78 -13.82
CA VAL A 410 -1.52 6.36 -13.61
C VAL A 410 -2.44 5.49 -12.77
N ASN A 411 -1.90 4.43 -12.15
CA ASN A 411 -2.65 3.55 -11.27
C ASN A 411 -2.62 4.09 -9.83
N ARG A 412 -3.80 4.29 -9.26
CA ARG A 412 -3.98 4.70 -7.87
C ARG A 412 -4.10 3.51 -6.93
N GLY A 413 -4.74 2.44 -7.37
CA GLY A 413 -4.95 1.26 -6.53
C GLY A 413 -5.53 0.08 -7.28
N MET A 414 -6.26 -0.77 -6.57
CA MET A 414 -6.88 -1.94 -7.15
C MET A 414 -8.22 -2.30 -6.53
N ARG A 415 -9.08 -2.89 -7.36
CA ARG A 415 -10.34 -3.48 -6.96
C ARG A 415 -10.28 -5.00 -7.07
N VAL A 416 -10.42 -5.68 -5.95
CA VAL A 416 -10.31 -7.13 -5.81
C VAL A 416 -11.68 -7.80 -5.87
N GLU A 417 -11.75 -8.91 -6.60
CA GLU A 417 -12.95 -9.73 -6.73
C GLU A 417 -12.63 -11.21 -6.57
N VAL A 418 -13.63 -11.95 -6.08
CA VAL A 418 -13.54 -13.38 -5.81
C VAL A 418 -14.63 -14.14 -6.56
N TRP A 419 -14.24 -15.12 -7.35
CA TRP A 419 -15.14 -16.10 -7.94
C TRP A 419 -15.42 -17.19 -6.91
N ASP A 420 -16.69 -17.44 -6.60
CA ASP A 420 -17.12 -18.62 -5.84
C ASP A 420 -17.72 -19.64 -6.80
N ASP A 421 -17.06 -20.80 -6.95
CA ASP A 421 -17.50 -21.83 -7.89
C ASP A 421 -18.85 -22.46 -7.52
N THR A 422 -19.25 -22.44 -6.25
CA THR A 422 -20.58 -22.90 -5.83
C THR A 422 -21.66 -21.88 -6.19
N ALA A 423 -21.38 -20.60 -6.01
CA ALA A 423 -22.32 -19.52 -6.32
C ALA A 423 -22.33 -19.12 -7.81
N ARG A 424 -21.33 -19.57 -8.58
CA ARG A 424 -21.16 -19.32 -10.02
C ARG A 424 -21.22 -17.84 -10.39
N ARG A 425 -20.63 -16.98 -9.54
CA ARG A 425 -20.52 -15.54 -9.79
C ARG A 425 -19.27 -14.95 -9.15
N TRP A 426 -18.87 -13.79 -9.67
CA TRP A 426 -17.88 -12.92 -9.04
C TRP A 426 -18.53 -12.09 -7.93
N PHE A 427 -17.80 -11.92 -6.83
CA PHE A 427 -18.15 -11.04 -5.71
C PHE A 427 -17.07 -9.97 -5.60
N THR A 428 -17.47 -8.70 -5.55
CA THR A 428 -16.57 -7.60 -5.21
C THR A 428 -16.32 -7.56 -3.71
N LEU A 429 -15.08 -7.27 -3.32
CA LEU A 429 -14.71 -7.04 -1.92
C LEU A 429 -14.84 -5.57 -1.51
N HIS A 430 -15.34 -4.71 -2.39
CA HIS A 430 -15.23 -3.26 -2.27
C HIS A 430 -16.56 -2.50 -2.34
N ALA A 431 -17.69 -3.18 -2.56
CA ALA A 431 -18.99 -2.51 -2.63
C ALA A 431 -19.30 -1.76 -1.32
N ARG A 432 -19.48 -0.45 -1.44
CA ARG A 432 -19.75 0.45 -0.33
C ARG A 432 -20.71 1.58 -0.76
N GLY A 433 -21.26 2.27 0.23
CA GLY A 433 -21.78 3.64 0.09
C GLY A 433 -20.98 4.57 0.99
N ALA A 434 -20.90 5.84 0.62
CA ALA A 434 -20.17 6.87 1.36
C ALA A 434 -21.09 8.03 1.78
N GLU A 435 -20.97 8.45 3.02
CA GLU A 435 -21.50 9.74 3.50
C GLU A 435 -20.33 10.72 3.59
N VAL A 436 -20.40 11.82 2.86
CA VAL A 436 -19.36 12.84 2.81
C VAL A 436 -19.87 14.11 3.50
N ALA A 437 -19.15 14.56 4.52
CA ALA A 437 -19.36 15.84 5.18
C ALA A 437 -18.19 16.78 4.86
N VAL A 438 -18.50 17.99 4.40
CA VAL A 438 -17.54 19.06 4.14
C VAL A 438 -17.89 20.24 5.06
N ASP A 439 -16.91 20.86 5.68
CA ASP A 439 -17.14 21.98 6.60
C ASP A 439 -17.95 23.10 5.92
N GLY A 440 -19.02 23.55 6.58
CA GLY A 440 -19.90 24.60 6.05
C GLY A 440 -20.89 24.14 4.97
N MET A 441 -20.91 22.86 4.61
CA MET A 441 -21.84 22.29 3.62
C MET A 441 -22.79 21.26 4.24
N ALA A 442 -23.93 21.01 3.58
CA ALA A 442 -24.78 19.89 3.92
C ALA A 442 -24.10 18.55 3.52
N PRO A 443 -24.09 17.52 4.40
CA PRO A 443 -23.59 16.21 4.03
C PRO A 443 -24.34 15.63 2.83
N PHE A 444 -23.64 14.84 2.02
CA PHE A 444 -24.23 14.19 0.86
C PHE A 444 -23.80 12.73 0.74
N HIS A 445 -24.72 11.91 0.24
CA HIS A 445 -24.49 10.51 -0.04
C HIS A 445 -23.83 10.32 -1.41
N VAL A 446 -22.93 9.34 -1.50
CA VAL A 446 -22.32 8.90 -2.75
C VAL A 446 -22.39 7.38 -2.82
N ASP A 447 -23.06 6.88 -3.86
CA ASP A 447 -22.97 5.50 -4.27
C ASP A 447 -21.72 5.33 -5.15
N GLU A 448 -20.68 4.69 -4.61
CA GLU A 448 -19.45 4.44 -5.34
C GLU A 448 -18.84 3.10 -4.94
N GLU A 449 -18.13 2.48 -5.88
CA GLU A 449 -17.34 1.31 -5.56
C GLU A 449 -15.99 1.71 -4.95
N GLY A 450 -15.64 1.08 -3.84
CA GLY A 450 -14.36 1.30 -3.21
C GLY A 450 -13.21 0.60 -3.94
N TRP A 451 -12.02 0.84 -3.43
CA TRP A 451 -10.80 0.18 -3.85
C TRP A 451 -9.77 0.28 -2.73
N ILE A 452 -8.60 -0.32 -2.91
CA ILE A 452 -7.46 -0.20 -1.99
C ILE A 452 -6.22 0.27 -2.74
N GLN A 453 -5.44 1.14 -2.10
CA GLN A 453 -4.07 1.39 -2.54
C GLN A 453 -3.25 0.11 -2.33
N GLY A 454 -2.22 -0.10 -3.15
CA GLY A 454 -1.23 -1.13 -2.84
C GLY A 454 -0.55 -0.82 -1.49
N GLY A 455 0.08 -1.81 -0.85
CA GLY A 455 0.64 -1.63 0.49
C GLY A 455 1.52 -0.38 0.66
N THR A 456 1.47 0.26 1.81
CA THR A 456 2.21 1.49 2.10
C THR A 456 3.71 1.24 2.25
N VAL A 457 4.50 2.30 2.09
CA VAL A 457 5.89 2.33 2.52
C VAL A 457 5.97 2.94 3.91
N GLN A 458 6.95 2.51 4.70
CA GLN A 458 7.16 3.02 6.05
C GLN A 458 8.55 3.58 6.21
N GLU A 459 8.68 4.61 7.03
CA GLU A 459 9.97 5.16 7.46
C GLU A 459 10.05 5.10 8.97
N THR A 460 11.26 5.25 9.51
CA THR A 460 11.45 5.38 10.95
C THR A 460 11.18 6.81 11.37
N TYR A 461 10.22 7.00 12.27
CA TYR A 461 9.87 8.32 12.79
C TYR A 461 11.08 9.03 13.40
N GLY A 462 11.24 10.32 13.10
CA GLY A 462 12.34 11.15 13.62
C GLY A 462 13.71 10.92 12.97
N ILE A 463 13.82 10.03 11.98
CA ILE A 463 15.06 9.76 11.26
C ILE A 463 14.98 10.35 9.86
N GLU A 464 15.54 11.55 9.69
CA GLU A 464 15.59 12.23 8.39
C GLU A 464 16.41 11.41 7.38
N GLY A 465 15.87 11.22 6.17
CA GLY A 465 16.55 10.49 5.10
C GLY A 465 16.76 8.99 5.38
N GLY A 466 16.08 8.40 6.36
CA GLY A 466 16.24 7.01 6.78
C GLY A 466 15.90 5.95 5.72
N THR A 467 16.07 4.68 6.06
CA THR A 467 15.65 3.55 5.19
C THR A 467 14.13 3.57 4.99
N VAL A 468 13.69 3.29 3.77
CA VAL A 468 12.27 3.12 3.40
C VAL A 468 11.95 1.63 3.36
N TYR A 469 11.02 1.23 4.20
CA TYR A 469 10.59 -0.15 4.38
C TYR A 469 9.37 -0.43 3.48
N VAL A 470 9.54 -1.32 2.50
CA VAL A 470 8.53 -1.66 1.50
C VAL A 470 8.06 -3.09 1.74
N HIS A 471 6.80 -3.26 2.14
CA HIS A 471 6.26 -4.58 2.40
C HIS A 471 5.84 -5.29 1.09
N GLU A 472 6.16 -6.58 0.93
CA GLU A 472 5.78 -7.34 -0.27
C GLU A 472 4.29 -7.69 -0.32
N SER A 473 3.63 -7.88 0.83
CA SER A 473 2.16 -8.00 0.87
C SER A 473 1.51 -6.77 0.25
N VAL A 474 0.70 -7.02 -0.77
CA VAL A 474 -0.04 -6.00 -1.52
C VAL A 474 -1.37 -5.74 -0.85
N PHE A 475 -2.08 -6.80 -0.45
CA PHE A 475 -3.34 -6.74 0.29
C PHE A 475 -3.63 -8.05 1.03
N GLY A 476 -4.53 -7.98 2.02
CA GLY A 476 -5.06 -9.12 2.75
C GLY A 476 -6.55 -8.96 3.03
N TRP A 477 -7.30 -10.07 3.04
CA TRP A 477 -8.73 -10.11 3.26
C TRP A 477 -9.08 -11.08 4.38
N SER A 478 -9.71 -10.56 5.42
CA SER A 478 -10.03 -11.28 6.67
C SER A 478 -11.52 -11.50 6.90
N GLY A 479 -12.30 -11.63 5.83
CA GLY A 479 -13.74 -11.90 5.94
C GLY A 479 -14.63 -10.66 5.93
N TRP A 480 -14.06 -9.46 5.74
CA TRP A 480 -14.80 -8.19 5.71
C TRP A 480 -14.41 -7.32 4.51
N SER A 481 -15.21 -6.30 4.20
CA SER A 481 -14.95 -5.40 3.07
C SER A 481 -13.54 -4.80 3.13
N LEU A 482 -12.90 -4.70 1.97
CA LEU A 482 -11.61 -4.03 1.80
C LEU A 482 -11.75 -2.49 1.71
N SER A 483 -12.97 -1.97 1.61
CA SER A 483 -13.22 -0.53 1.41
C SER A 483 -14.20 0.09 2.40
N ALA A 484 -14.60 -0.66 3.42
CA ALA A 484 -15.37 -0.13 4.53
C ALA A 484 -14.87 -0.74 5.85
N PRO A 485 -14.83 0.05 6.94
CA PRO A 485 -14.38 -0.43 8.24
C PRO A 485 -15.26 -1.57 8.75
N HIS A 486 -14.69 -2.40 9.64
CA HIS A 486 -15.49 -3.37 10.36
C HIS A 486 -16.50 -2.63 11.26
N PRO A 487 -17.75 -3.11 11.37
CA PRO A 487 -18.64 -2.62 12.41
C PRO A 487 -18.02 -3.01 13.75
N ALA A 488 -17.43 -2.03 14.43
CA ALA A 488 -16.79 -2.20 15.72
C ALA A 488 -17.01 -0.93 16.56
N LEU A 489 -17.11 -1.13 17.88
CA LEU A 489 -17.08 -0.05 18.85
C LEU A 489 -15.62 0.32 19.12
N SER A 490 -15.35 1.61 19.33
CA SER A 490 -14.07 2.10 19.80
C SER A 490 -13.89 1.74 21.27
N LEU A 491 -12.67 1.32 21.63
CA LEU A 491 -12.25 1.13 23.01
C LEU A 491 -11.58 2.41 23.50
N GLU A 492 -12.18 3.08 24.48
CA GLU A 492 -11.65 4.28 25.10
C GLU A 492 -11.11 3.93 26.49
N HIS A 493 -9.83 4.20 26.74
CA HIS A 493 -9.24 4.03 28.05
C HIS A 493 -9.57 5.23 28.95
N THR A 494 -10.27 5.00 30.05
CA THR A 494 -10.74 6.01 31.01
C THR A 494 -9.79 6.19 32.20
N TYR A 495 -8.48 6.02 32.01
CA TYR A 495 -7.50 6.23 33.08
C TYR A 495 -7.63 7.66 33.65
N GLY A 496 -7.81 7.77 34.98
CA GLY A 496 -7.93 9.07 35.67
C GLY A 496 -9.34 9.68 35.66
N THR A 497 -10.33 9.02 35.08
CA THR A 497 -11.76 9.34 35.27
C THR A 497 -12.41 8.27 36.17
N PRO A 498 -13.41 8.61 36.99
CA PRO A 498 -14.08 7.61 37.83
C PRO A 498 -14.66 6.49 36.94
N PRO A 499 -14.50 5.21 37.32
CA PRO A 499 -14.98 4.10 36.51
C PRO A 499 -16.48 4.27 36.21
N PRO A 500 -16.91 4.01 34.96
CA PRO A 500 -18.27 4.32 34.51
C PRO A 500 -19.35 3.44 35.16
N ALA A 501 -18.95 2.35 35.83
CA ALA A 501 -19.84 1.46 36.57
C ALA A 501 -19.31 1.27 38.00
N PRO A 502 -20.15 1.43 39.05
CA PRO A 502 -19.75 1.19 40.44
C PRO A 502 -19.42 -0.28 40.75
N ASP A 503 -19.71 -1.19 39.82
CA ASP A 503 -19.69 -2.64 39.96
C ASP A 503 -18.38 -3.30 39.49
N ASP A 504 -17.47 -2.56 38.85
CA ASP A 504 -16.09 -3.02 38.55
C ASP A 504 -15.09 -1.84 38.64
N PRO A 505 -14.46 -1.62 39.80
CA PRO A 505 -13.54 -0.51 40.02
C PRO A 505 -12.21 -0.64 39.27
N GLU A 506 -11.90 -1.79 38.67
CA GLU A 506 -10.68 -2.00 37.87
C GLU A 506 -10.90 -1.77 36.36
N ARG A 507 -12.16 -1.68 35.91
CA ARG A 507 -12.49 -1.44 34.51
C ARG A 507 -12.25 0.01 34.11
N ASN A 508 -11.11 0.24 33.47
CA ASN A 508 -10.69 1.54 32.93
C ASN A 508 -10.95 1.66 31.42
N GLU A 509 -11.98 1.00 30.92
CA GLU A 509 -12.27 0.93 29.49
C GLU A 509 -13.77 1.05 29.20
N ARG A 510 -14.11 1.94 28.26
CA ARG A 510 -15.46 2.15 27.76
C ARG A 510 -15.53 1.82 26.27
N LEU A 511 -16.61 1.17 25.87
CA LEU A 511 -16.94 1.00 24.45
C LEU A 511 -17.80 2.18 24.00
N THR A 512 -17.36 2.88 22.96
CA THR A 512 -18.05 4.03 22.37
C THR A 512 -18.22 3.85 20.87
N ASP A 513 -19.17 4.58 20.28
CA ASP A 513 -19.20 4.69 18.83
C ASP A 513 -17.95 5.44 18.34
N PRO A 514 -17.40 5.10 17.16
CA PRO A 514 -16.26 5.84 16.61
C PRO A 514 -16.62 7.33 16.46
N GLU A 515 -15.92 8.19 17.20
CA GLU A 515 -16.09 9.64 17.07
C GLU A 515 -15.46 10.14 15.78
N LEU A 516 -16.17 11.03 15.09
CA LEU A 516 -15.58 11.80 14.00
C LEU A 516 -14.59 12.81 14.57
N PRO A 517 -13.44 13.04 13.91
CA PRO A 517 -12.47 14.02 14.38
C PRO A 517 -13.10 15.41 14.43
N ALA A 518 -13.03 16.06 15.61
CA ALA A 518 -13.57 17.40 15.82
C ALA A 518 -12.86 18.48 14.97
N ALA A 519 -11.61 18.23 14.57
CA ALA A 519 -10.83 19.05 13.66
C ALA A 519 -10.19 18.13 12.61
N PRO A 520 -10.88 17.83 11.51
CA PRO A 520 -10.37 16.91 10.51
C PRO A 520 -9.15 17.53 9.80
N ALA A 521 -8.17 16.70 9.45
CA ALA A 521 -6.91 17.13 8.83
C ALA A 521 -7.10 17.83 7.46
N VAL A 522 -8.19 17.45 6.80
CA VAL A 522 -8.77 18.11 5.62
C VAL A 522 -10.19 18.48 6.06
N HIS A 523 -10.76 19.58 5.58
CA HIS A 523 -12.13 20.02 5.90
C HIS A 523 -13.25 19.08 5.38
N VAL A 524 -12.94 17.78 5.27
CA VAL A 524 -13.73 16.71 4.69
C VAL A 524 -13.65 15.48 5.61
N VAL A 525 -14.80 14.91 5.92
CA VAL A 525 -14.95 13.66 6.66
C VAL A 525 -15.80 12.71 5.83
N THR A 526 -15.32 11.49 5.63
CA THR A 526 -16.04 10.46 4.86
C THR A 526 -16.26 9.21 5.70
N GLN A 527 -17.50 8.75 5.75
CA GLN A 527 -17.88 7.49 6.40
C GLN A 527 -18.33 6.47 5.36
N TYR A 528 -17.74 5.28 5.40
CA TYR A 528 -18.06 4.20 4.48
C TYR A 528 -18.89 3.11 5.14
N ARG A 529 -19.88 2.59 4.43
CA ARG A 529 -20.69 1.44 4.84
C ARG A 529 -20.71 0.39 3.75
N VAL A 530 -20.57 -0.88 4.14
CA VAL A 530 -20.66 -2.01 3.20
C VAL A 530 -22.06 -2.09 2.59
N THR A 531 -22.13 -2.29 1.29
CA THR A 531 -23.40 -2.59 0.60
C THR A 531 -23.84 -4.02 0.97
N PRO A 532 -25.02 -4.22 1.61
CA PRO A 532 -25.43 -5.53 2.11
C PRO A 532 -25.48 -6.62 1.02
N GLY A 533 -25.05 -7.85 1.35
CA GLY A 533 -25.16 -9.02 0.46
C GLY A 533 -24.10 -9.12 -0.65
N THR A 534 -23.09 -8.24 -0.64
CA THR A 534 -22.05 -8.16 -1.67
C THR A 534 -20.80 -9.00 -1.37
N LEU A 535 -20.52 -9.31 -0.10
CA LEU A 535 -19.33 -10.05 0.31
C LEU A 535 -19.47 -11.59 0.16
N PRO A 536 -18.41 -12.30 -0.24
CA PRO A 536 -18.40 -13.76 -0.31
C PRO A 536 -18.25 -14.41 1.07
N ARG A 537 -18.63 -15.69 1.20
CA ARG A 537 -18.58 -16.44 2.48
C ARG A 537 -17.29 -17.21 2.74
N LEU A 538 -16.50 -17.48 1.70
CA LEU A 538 -15.28 -18.31 1.67
C LEU A 538 -15.26 -19.49 2.67
N ARG A 539 -15.97 -20.57 2.35
CA ARG A 539 -15.95 -21.83 3.10
C ARG A 539 -14.81 -22.76 2.66
N TYR A 540 -14.25 -23.51 3.62
CA TYR A 540 -13.33 -24.61 3.36
C TYR A 540 -13.95 -25.68 2.45
N GLY A 541 -13.11 -26.37 1.68
CA GLY A 541 -13.52 -27.44 0.77
C GLY A 541 -14.17 -26.97 -0.54
N ARG A 542 -14.06 -25.68 -0.87
CA ARG A 542 -14.53 -25.11 -2.14
C ARG A 542 -13.39 -24.50 -2.93
N SER A 543 -13.61 -24.34 -4.23
CA SER A 543 -12.68 -23.68 -5.14
C SER A 543 -13.08 -22.23 -5.37
N TYR A 544 -12.08 -21.36 -5.35
CA TYR A 544 -12.23 -19.93 -5.61
C TYR A 544 -11.18 -19.50 -6.63
N ALA A 545 -11.48 -18.43 -7.37
CA ALA A 545 -10.49 -17.71 -8.17
C ALA A 545 -10.48 -16.24 -7.76
N LEU A 546 -9.32 -15.60 -7.90
CA LEU A 546 -9.14 -14.19 -7.56
C LEU A 546 -8.80 -13.40 -8.81
N ARG A 547 -9.28 -12.17 -8.87
CA ARG A 547 -8.81 -11.16 -9.82
C ARG A 547 -8.71 -9.80 -9.14
N ALA A 548 -7.82 -8.96 -9.63
CA ALA A 548 -7.73 -7.57 -9.22
C ALA A 548 -7.67 -6.69 -10.46
N TRP A 549 -8.47 -5.62 -10.46
CA TRP A 549 -8.55 -4.63 -11.51
C TRP A 549 -7.79 -3.38 -11.10
N SER A 550 -7.15 -2.71 -12.06
CA SER A 550 -6.52 -1.42 -11.85
C SER A 550 -7.60 -0.39 -11.52
N VAL A 551 -7.25 0.53 -10.64
CA VAL A 551 -8.02 1.76 -10.42
C VAL A 551 -7.11 2.91 -10.76
N ASP A 552 -7.51 3.73 -11.72
CA ASP A 552 -6.70 4.86 -12.16
C ASP A 552 -6.79 6.09 -11.22
N LEU A 553 -6.07 7.16 -11.55
CA LEU A 553 -6.06 8.40 -10.77
C LEU A 553 -7.44 9.10 -10.67
N ALA A 554 -8.39 8.83 -11.58
CA ALA A 554 -9.76 9.33 -11.53
C ALA A 554 -10.72 8.40 -10.76
N GLY A 555 -10.20 7.31 -10.20
CA GLY A 555 -10.97 6.30 -9.49
C GLY A 555 -11.73 5.34 -10.40
N ALA A 556 -11.45 5.34 -11.70
CA ALA A 556 -12.16 4.49 -12.65
C ALA A 556 -11.54 3.08 -12.66
N SER A 557 -12.40 2.06 -12.78
CA SER A 557 -12.00 0.66 -12.85
C SER A 557 -12.94 -0.13 -13.75
N PRO A 558 -12.44 -1.01 -14.65
CA PRO A 558 -13.28 -1.75 -15.59
C PRO A 558 -14.53 -2.37 -14.94
N LYS A 559 -15.66 -2.44 -15.65
CA LYS A 559 -16.91 -3.03 -15.12
C LYS A 559 -16.71 -4.50 -14.67
N HIS A 560 -17.48 -4.95 -13.68
CA HIS A 560 -17.43 -6.34 -13.18
C HIS A 560 -17.66 -7.38 -14.29
N GLU A 561 -18.68 -7.15 -15.11
CA GLU A 561 -18.93 -7.94 -16.31
C GLU A 561 -18.22 -7.26 -17.47
N LEU A 562 -17.25 -7.95 -18.05
CA LEU A 562 -16.68 -7.51 -19.33
C LEU A 562 -17.73 -7.75 -20.42
N THR A 563 -18.07 -6.70 -21.15
CA THR A 563 -19.00 -6.73 -22.28
C THR A 563 -18.29 -6.68 -23.63
#